data_AF-A0A7S2EV43-F1
#
_entry.id   AF-A0A7S2EV43-F1
#
_cell.length_a   1.000
_cell.length_b   1.000
_cell.length_c   1.000
_cell.angle_alpha   90.00
_cell.angle_beta   90.00
_cell.angle_gamma   90.00
#
_symmetry.space_group_name_H-M   'P 1'
#
loop_
_entity.id
_entity.type
_entity.pdbx_description
1 polymer ?
#
loop_
_entity_poly.entity_id
_entity_poly.type
_entity_poly.pdbx_seq_one_letter_code
_entity_poly.pdbx_strand_id
1 'polypeptide(L)'
;MIDRSLYKVGVVLSVDSSKSSKTLRICRVNVGDEENPITVVTSASNVRDGSRIVVAPAGSTFIDDEGEEQTVTKASVGGTMSEGMLCDSAMLGWKGGAKGVAAVVPESFDVGSEPPAEKPRPKGAGDGDDAPPPASAAPGLFEKKLTKEEKKKLAEEKRKARKAAKAAKKAAEEGAD
;
A
#
# COMPACT_ATOMS: atom_id res chain seq x y z
N MET A 1 12.14 -22.88 5.86
CA MET A 1 12.59 -21.62 6.54
C MET A 1 12.28 -20.51 5.55
N ILE A 2 11.65 -19.41 5.96
CA ILE A 2 11.20 -18.41 4.96
C ILE A 2 12.44 -17.73 4.36
N ASP A 3 12.69 -17.97 3.07
CA ASP A 3 13.77 -17.32 2.34
C ASP A 3 13.34 -15.92 1.89
N ARG A 4 13.77 -14.91 2.65
CA ARG A 4 13.43 -13.50 2.42
C ARG A 4 14.51 -12.77 1.63
N SER A 5 15.58 -13.46 1.24
CA SER A 5 16.74 -12.85 0.61
C SER A 5 16.40 -12.25 -0.76
N LEU A 6 15.37 -12.77 -1.42
CA LEU A 6 14.90 -12.31 -2.72
C LEU A 6 13.79 -11.26 -2.64
N TYR A 7 13.26 -11.00 -1.44
CA TYR A 7 12.16 -10.06 -1.27
C TYR A 7 12.71 -8.65 -1.26
N LYS A 8 11.93 -7.72 -1.81
CA LYS A 8 12.35 -6.33 -1.95
C LYS A 8 11.26 -5.38 -1.48
N VAL A 9 11.68 -4.27 -0.88
CA VAL A 9 10.81 -3.12 -0.64
C VAL A 9 10.53 -2.45 -1.98
N GLY A 10 9.25 -2.33 -2.32
CA GLY A 10 8.78 -1.66 -3.52
C GLY A 10 7.87 -0.47 -3.20
N VAL A 11 7.83 0.52 -4.09
CA VAL A 11 6.89 1.65 -4.01
C VAL A 11 5.85 1.53 -5.11
N VAL A 12 4.58 1.68 -4.73
CA VAL A 12 3.47 1.65 -5.68
C VAL A 12 3.39 2.96 -6.43
N LEU A 13 3.65 2.94 -7.74
CA LEU A 13 3.55 4.11 -8.60
C LEU A 13 2.11 4.42 -9.00
N SER A 14 1.29 3.39 -9.23
CA SER A 14 -0.12 3.53 -9.58
C SER A 14 -0.89 2.25 -9.29
N VAL A 15 -2.18 2.40 -8.98
CA VAL A 15 -3.11 1.30 -8.74
C VAL A 15 -4.30 1.46 -9.68
N ASP A 16 -4.49 0.50 -10.57
CA ASP A 16 -5.62 0.43 -11.49
C ASP A 16 -6.53 -0.75 -11.10
N SER A 17 -7.82 -0.66 -11.41
CA SER A 17 -8.79 -1.73 -11.17
C SER A 17 -8.88 -2.67 -12.36
N SER A 18 -8.69 -3.97 -12.14
CA SER A 18 -8.75 -4.95 -13.23
C SER A 18 -10.17 -5.04 -13.82
N LYS A 19 -10.26 -5.07 -15.15
CA LYS A 19 -11.53 -5.36 -15.85
C LYS A 19 -12.01 -6.80 -15.64
N SER A 20 -11.11 -7.72 -15.27
CA SER A 20 -11.43 -9.14 -15.12
C SER A 20 -12.11 -9.47 -13.79
N SER A 21 -11.90 -8.69 -12.72
CA SER A 21 -12.56 -8.90 -11.43
C SER A 21 -12.59 -7.62 -10.60
N LYS A 22 -13.71 -7.37 -9.90
CA LYS A 22 -13.88 -6.24 -8.98
C LYS A 22 -12.96 -6.28 -7.77
N THR A 23 -12.40 -7.45 -7.44
CA THR A 23 -11.51 -7.63 -6.29
C THR A 23 -10.04 -7.47 -6.64
N LEU A 24 -9.67 -7.67 -7.92
CA LEU A 24 -8.28 -7.62 -8.36
C LEU A 24 -7.89 -6.21 -8.79
N ARG A 25 -6.69 -5.81 -8.38
CA ARG A 25 -6.08 -4.53 -8.71
C ARG A 25 -4.75 -4.77 -9.39
N ILE A 26 -4.48 -3.97 -10.41
CA ILE A 26 -3.24 -3.97 -11.17
C ILE A 26 -2.39 -2.85 -10.60
N CYS A 27 -1.33 -3.21 -9.88
CA CYS A 27 -0.43 -2.25 -9.26
C CYS A 27 0.87 -2.19 -10.06
N ARG A 28 1.31 -0.99 -10.39
CA ARG A 28 2.64 -0.76 -10.97
C ARG A 28 3.60 -0.42 -9.84
N VAL A 29 4.58 -1.28 -9.61
CA VAL A 29 5.45 -1.20 -8.43
C VAL A 29 6.91 -1.08 -8.88
N ASN A 30 7.60 -0.07 -8.36
CA ASN A 30 9.03 0.04 -8.52
C ASN A 30 9.71 -0.73 -7.38
N VAL A 31 10.62 -1.66 -7.72
CA VAL A 31 11.34 -2.55 -6.78
C VAL A 31 12.85 -2.28 -6.75
N GLY A 32 13.27 -1.06 -7.10
CA GLY A 32 14.67 -0.61 -7.12
C GLY A 32 15.12 -0.11 -8.49
N ASP A 33 14.32 -0.37 -9.52
CA ASP A 33 14.53 0.06 -10.90
C ASP A 33 13.41 1.04 -11.31
N GLU A 34 13.66 2.35 -11.16
CA GLU A 34 12.71 3.39 -11.57
C GLU A 34 12.36 3.32 -13.07
N GLU A 35 13.30 2.89 -13.91
CA GLU A 35 13.11 2.76 -15.35
C GLU A 35 12.26 1.55 -15.75
N ASN A 36 12.26 0.49 -14.94
CA ASN A 36 11.58 -0.78 -15.23
C ASN A 36 10.65 -1.22 -14.09
N PRO A 37 9.58 -0.46 -13.80
CA PRO A 37 8.62 -0.86 -12.78
C PRO A 37 7.84 -2.10 -13.22
N ILE A 38 7.71 -3.05 -12.30
CA ILE A 38 7.01 -4.31 -12.54
C ILE A 38 5.52 -4.16 -12.36
N THR A 39 4.76 -4.98 -13.08
CA THR A 39 3.30 -5.07 -12.91
C THR A 39 2.99 -6.21 -11.95
N VAL A 40 2.21 -5.92 -10.91
CA VAL A 40 1.80 -6.91 -9.91
C VAL A 40 0.29 -6.85 -9.72
N VAL A 41 -0.38 -7.99 -9.86
CA VAL A 41 -1.82 -8.10 -9.61
C VAL A 41 -2.04 -8.52 -8.16
N THR A 42 -2.93 -7.83 -7.46
CA THR A 42 -3.22 -8.11 -6.05
C THR A 42 -4.69 -7.98 -5.72
N SER A 43 -5.14 -8.76 -4.73
CA SER A 43 -6.47 -8.64 -4.12
C SER A 43 -6.45 -7.70 -2.90
N ALA A 44 -5.27 -7.28 -2.46
CA ALA A 44 -5.09 -6.49 -1.25
C ALA A 44 -5.74 -5.11 -1.37
N SER A 45 -6.76 -4.86 -0.55
CA SER A 45 -7.57 -3.64 -0.61
C SER A 45 -6.90 -2.41 0.01
N ASN A 46 -5.85 -2.62 0.81
CA ASN A 46 -5.06 -1.58 1.48
C ASN A 46 -3.98 -0.95 0.61
N VAL A 47 -3.72 -1.49 -0.58
CA VAL A 47 -2.71 -0.95 -1.51
C VAL A 47 -3.22 0.35 -2.12
N ARG A 48 -2.35 1.36 -2.13
CA ARG A 48 -2.59 2.73 -2.61
C ARG A 48 -1.36 3.23 -3.37
N ASP A 49 -1.55 4.24 -4.21
CA ASP A 49 -0.46 5.00 -4.80
C ASP A 49 0.45 5.59 -3.72
N GLY A 50 1.76 5.56 -3.96
CA GLY A 50 2.81 6.01 -3.03
C GLY A 50 3.11 5.08 -1.86
N SER A 51 2.31 4.04 -1.62
CA SER A 51 2.58 3.09 -0.52
C SER A 51 3.86 2.31 -0.75
N ARG A 52 4.71 2.20 0.28
CA ARG A 52 5.84 1.27 0.29
C ARG A 52 5.41 -0.08 0.84
N ILE A 53 5.70 -1.12 0.08
CA ILE A 53 5.20 -2.48 0.29
C ILE A 53 6.33 -3.48 0.10
N VAL A 54 6.18 -4.69 0.63
CA VAL A 54 7.11 -5.79 0.35
C VAL A 54 6.61 -6.59 -0.85
N VAL A 55 7.49 -6.80 -1.82
CA VAL A 55 7.23 -7.54 -3.05
C VAL A 55 8.20 -8.70 -3.19
N ALA A 56 7.67 -9.86 -3.54
CA ALA A 56 8.42 -11.02 -3.97
C ALA A 56 8.44 -11.05 -5.51
N PRO A 57 9.55 -10.66 -6.17
CA PRO A 57 9.69 -10.77 -7.62
C PRO A 57 9.73 -12.23 -8.07
N ALA A 58 9.51 -12.49 -9.35
CA ALA A 58 9.65 -13.83 -9.92
C ALA A 58 11.02 -14.46 -9.62
N GLY A 59 11.02 -15.72 -9.19
CA GLY A 59 12.18 -16.44 -8.68
C GLY A 59 12.26 -16.49 -7.15
N SER A 60 11.50 -15.65 -6.44
CA SER A 60 11.40 -15.70 -4.98
C SER A 60 10.64 -16.94 -4.51
N THR A 61 10.93 -17.45 -3.31
CA THR A 61 10.16 -18.51 -2.68
C THR A 61 9.27 -17.96 -1.56
N PHE A 62 8.06 -18.47 -1.44
CA PHE A 62 7.12 -18.13 -0.36
C PHE A 62 6.53 -19.40 0.23
N ILE A 63 5.95 -19.29 1.42
CA ILE A 63 5.27 -20.39 2.08
C ILE A 63 3.77 -20.18 1.91
N ASP A 64 3.07 -21.17 1.35
CA ASP A 64 1.62 -21.15 1.21
C ASP A 64 0.90 -21.44 2.54
N ASP A 65 -0.43 -21.38 2.56
CA ASP A 65 -1.27 -21.68 3.72
C ASP A 65 -1.06 -23.10 4.26
N GLU A 66 -0.78 -24.05 3.36
CA GLU A 66 -0.45 -25.45 3.69
C GLU A 66 0.95 -25.63 4.29
N GLY A 67 1.76 -24.56 4.35
CA GLY A 67 3.13 -24.62 4.84
C GLY A 67 4.13 -25.14 3.80
N GLU A 68 3.70 -25.26 2.54
CA GLU A 68 4.55 -25.71 1.44
C GLU A 68 5.32 -24.55 0.81
N GLU A 69 6.57 -24.82 0.44
CA GLU A 69 7.44 -23.84 -0.22
C GLU A 69 7.06 -23.76 -1.70
N GLN A 70 6.71 -22.58 -2.19
CA GLN A 70 6.28 -22.31 -3.56
C GLN A 70 7.14 -21.22 -4.18
N THR A 71 7.45 -21.33 -5.47
CA THR A 71 8.24 -20.33 -6.19
C THR A 71 7.33 -19.36 -6.93
N VAL A 72 7.56 -18.05 -6.76
CA VAL A 72 6.90 -17.00 -7.52
C VAL A 72 7.33 -17.10 -8.97
N THR A 73 6.38 -17.37 -9.85
CA THR A 73 6.60 -17.39 -11.31
C THR A 73 5.81 -16.27 -11.97
N LYS A 74 6.27 -15.81 -13.15
CA LYS A 74 5.51 -14.84 -13.94
C LYS A 74 4.26 -15.52 -14.49
N ALA A 75 3.09 -15.06 -14.09
CA ALA A 75 1.82 -15.67 -14.47
C ALA A 75 0.79 -14.61 -14.87
N SER A 76 -0.13 -14.98 -15.77
CA SER A 76 -1.25 -14.13 -16.15
C SER A 76 -2.39 -14.30 -15.16
N VAL A 77 -2.72 -13.23 -14.44
CA VAL A 77 -3.79 -13.19 -13.44
C VAL A 77 -4.88 -12.25 -13.93
N GLY A 78 -6.06 -12.81 -14.23
CA GLY A 78 -7.18 -12.01 -14.76
C GLY A 78 -6.86 -11.29 -16.06
N GLY A 79 -6.07 -11.92 -16.94
CA GLY A 79 -5.67 -11.38 -18.24
C GLY A 79 -4.55 -10.34 -18.19
N THR A 80 -3.95 -10.08 -17.01
CA THR A 80 -2.80 -9.18 -16.84
C THR A 80 -1.59 -9.96 -16.39
N MET A 81 -0.42 -9.70 -16.98
CA MET A 81 0.83 -10.34 -16.60
C MET A 81 1.32 -9.80 -15.25
N SER A 82 1.39 -10.67 -14.25
CA SER A 82 1.97 -10.37 -12.94
C SER A 82 3.40 -10.89 -12.89
N GLU A 83 4.34 -10.01 -12.61
CA GLU A 83 5.78 -10.32 -12.56
C GLU A 83 6.31 -10.56 -11.15
N GLY A 84 5.41 -10.55 -10.18
CA GLY A 84 5.68 -10.83 -8.78
C GLY A 84 4.39 -11.00 -7.99
N MET A 85 4.54 -11.07 -6.67
CA MET A 85 3.45 -11.15 -5.71
C MET A 85 3.72 -10.16 -4.56
N LEU A 86 2.68 -9.51 -4.04
CA LEU A 86 2.79 -8.76 -2.80
C LEU A 86 2.78 -9.72 -1.61
N CYS A 87 3.72 -9.54 -0.69
CA CYS A 87 3.78 -10.32 0.53
C CYS A 87 2.84 -9.72 1.58
N ASP A 88 2.25 -10.58 2.39
CA ASP A 88 1.51 -10.20 3.59
C ASP A 88 2.35 -10.44 4.86
N SER A 89 1.81 -10.03 6.01
CA SER A 89 2.54 -10.17 7.27
C SER A 89 2.81 -11.63 7.64
N ALA A 90 1.93 -12.57 7.30
CA ALA A 90 2.13 -14.00 7.59
C ALA A 90 3.26 -14.58 6.72
N MET A 91 3.28 -14.23 5.42
CA MET A 91 4.36 -14.63 4.51
C MET A 91 5.74 -14.13 4.97
N LEU A 92 5.80 -12.95 5.61
CA LEU A 92 7.05 -12.39 6.12
C LEU A 92 7.47 -12.92 7.49
N GLY A 93 6.62 -13.73 8.14
CA GLY A 93 6.80 -14.16 9.52
C GLY A 93 6.60 -13.02 10.54
N TRP A 94 5.94 -11.94 10.15
CA TRP A 94 5.65 -10.81 11.03
C TRP A 94 4.53 -11.14 12.01
N LYS A 95 4.74 -10.81 13.29
CA LYS A 95 3.68 -10.92 14.30
C LYS A 95 2.64 -9.81 14.09
N GLY A 96 1.41 -10.22 13.79
CA GLY A 96 0.25 -9.34 13.66
C GLY A 96 0.00 -8.84 12.23
N GLY A 97 -1.19 -9.09 11.72
CA GLY A 97 -1.62 -8.77 10.36
C GLY A 97 -2.74 -9.72 9.94
N ALA A 98 -3.47 -9.38 8.88
CA ALA A 98 -4.48 -10.26 8.29
C ALA A 98 -3.95 -10.85 7.00
N LYS A 99 -4.31 -12.12 6.71
CA LYS A 99 -3.98 -12.77 5.44
C LYS A 99 -4.59 -11.98 4.28
N GLY A 100 -3.84 -11.83 3.20
CA GLY A 100 -4.26 -11.06 2.02
C GLY A 100 -4.18 -9.53 2.18
N VAL A 101 -3.58 -9.02 3.25
CA VAL A 101 -3.27 -7.59 3.43
C VAL A 101 -1.81 -7.36 3.08
N ALA A 102 -1.54 -6.48 2.11
CA ALA A 102 -0.19 -6.17 1.69
C ALA A 102 0.63 -5.63 2.87
N ALA A 103 1.84 -6.16 3.05
CA ALA A 103 2.79 -5.73 4.07
C ALA A 103 3.34 -4.35 3.70
N VAL A 104 2.88 -3.32 4.42
CA VAL A 104 3.31 -1.92 4.24
C VAL A 104 4.47 -1.61 5.17
N VAL A 105 5.49 -0.93 4.65
CA VAL A 105 6.65 -0.44 5.40
C VAL A 105 6.68 1.09 5.41
N PRO A 106 7.29 1.74 6.42
CA PRO A 106 7.41 3.19 6.45
C PRO A 106 8.41 3.68 5.39
N GLU A 107 8.35 4.98 5.12
CA GLU A 107 9.24 5.65 4.15
C GLU A 107 10.70 5.75 4.57
N SER A 108 11.04 5.18 5.73
CA SER A 108 12.43 5.05 6.17
C SER A 108 13.19 3.94 5.46
N PHE A 109 12.51 3.05 4.73
CA PHE A 109 13.12 1.92 4.02
C PHE A 109 13.27 2.21 2.53
N ASP A 110 14.49 2.18 2.02
CA ASP A 110 14.79 2.42 0.61
C ASP A 110 14.14 1.38 -0.32
N VAL A 111 13.77 1.85 -1.51
CA VAL A 111 13.18 1.01 -2.56
C VAL A 111 14.28 0.10 -3.13
N GLY A 112 14.00 -1.19 -3.23
CA GLY A 112 14.93 -2.22 -3.68
C GLY A 112 15.74 -2.89 -2.58
N SER A 113 15.68 -2.37 -1.34
CA SER A 113 16.33 -2.99 -0.18
C SER A 113 15.55 -4.20 0.35
N GLU A 114 16.24 -5.02 1.15
CA GLU A 114 15.64 -6.16 1.84
C GLU A 114 14.54 -5.70 2.82
N PRO A 115 13.43 -6.45 2.94
CA PRO A 115 12.38 -6.11 3.87
C PRO A 115 12.83 -6.30 5.33
N PRO A 116 12.27 -5.53 6.27
CA PRO A 116 12.61 -5.70 7.68
C PRO A 116 12.17 -7.09 8.18
N ALA A 117 13.01 -7.68 9.03
CA ALA A 117 12.75 -9.01 9.59
C ALA A 117 11.50 -9.04 10.49
N GLU A 118 11.11 -7.89 11.04
CA GLU A 118 9.93 -7.70 11.88
C GLU A 118 9.07 -6.55 11.37
N LYS A 119 7.79 -6.55 11.77
CA LYS A 119 6.85 -5.51 11.37
C LYS A 119 7.31 -4.16 11.91
N PRO A 120 7.56 -3.15 11.05
CA PRO A 120 7.95 -1.84 11.50
C PRO A 120 6.80 -1.22 12.32
N ARG A 121 7.07 -0.92 13.58
CA ARG A 121 6.12 -0.25 14.46
C ARG A 121 6.00 1.22 14.00
N PRO A 122 4.79 1.79 13.88
CA PRO A 122 4.66 3.21 13.58
C PRO A 122 5.40 4.02 14.65
N LYS A 123 6.25 4.97 14.21
CA LYS A 123 7.11 5.78 15.07
C LYS A 123 6.25 6.63 16.02
N GLY A 124 6.04 6.06 17.20
CA GLY A 124 5.42 6.63 18.39
C GLY A 124 5.80 5.86 19.67
N ALA A 125 6.66 4.85 19.56
CA ALA A 125 7.33 4.19 20.67
C ALA A 125 8.83 4.24 20.36
N GLY A 126 9.59 4.87 21.25
CA GLY A 126 10.97 5.28 21.05
C GLY A 126 11.94 4.13 20.79
N ASP A 127 13.07 4.52 20.20
CA ASP A 127 14.37 3.86 20.33
C ASP A 127 14.58 3.30 21.74
N GLY A 128 15.10 2.08 21.79
CA GLY A 128 15.39 1.40 23.04
C GLY A 128 16.11 0.10 22.77
N ASP A 129 17.38 0.24 22.38
CA ASP A 129 18.44 -0.68 22.78
C ASP A 129 18.23 -1.12 24.26
N ASP A 130 18.34 -2.42 24.49
CA ASP A 130 18.42 -3.12 25.80
C ASP A 130 18.23 -2.26 27.07
N ALA A 131 17.00 -2.16 27.60
CA ALA A 131 16.76 -1.66 28.97
C ALA A 131 15.42 -2.19 29.56
N PRO A 132 15.40 -2.63 30.84
CA PRO A 132 14.23 -3.26 31.46
C PRO A 132 13.07 -2.28 31.68
N PRO A 133 11.82 -2.77 31.83
CA PRO A 133 10.64 -1.92 31.77
C PRO A 133 10.48 -1.10 33.06
N PRO A 134 10.22 0.22 33.00
CA PRO A 134 9.66 0.93 34.13
C PRO A 134 8.13 0.84 34.11
N ALA A 135 7.60 0.67 35.32
CA ALA A 135 6.23 0.33 35.64
C ALA A 135 5.16 1.36 35.21
N SER A 136 3.95 0.83 35.10
CA SER A 136 2.64 1.48 35.07
C SER A 136 2.55 2.92 35.62
N ALA A 137 2.02 3.82 34.79
CA ALA A 137 1.05 4.84 35.20
C ALA A 137 0.29 5.37 33.97
N ALA A 138 -1.02 5.10 33.90
CA ALA A 138 -1.97 5.66 32.93
C ALA A 138 -2.26 7.16 33.25
N PRO A 139 -2.94 7.97 32.40
CA PRO A 139 -4.33 7.74 31.97
C PRO A 139 -4.63 8.05 30.49
N GLY A 140 -5.78 7.53 30.02
CA GLY A 140 -6.22 7.60 28.63
C GLY A 140 -6.62 8.99 28.12
N LEU A 141 -6.59 9.15 26.79
CA LEU A 141 -7.09 10.34 26.12
C LEU A 141 -7.97 9.96 24.92
N PHE A 142 -9.25 10.27 25.12
CA PHE A 142 -10.40 10.09 24.26
C PHE A 142 -10.25 10.53 22.80
N GLU A 143 -10.99 9.81 21.95
CA GLU A 143 -11.70 10.25 20.74
C GLU A 143 -11.39 11.66 20.18
N LYS A 144 -10.84 11.71 18.97
CA LYS A 144 -10.96 12.88 18.08
C LYS A 144 -11.92 12.57 16.94
N LYS A 145 -13.22 12.59 17.26
CA LYS A 145 -14.30 12.72 16.27
C LYS A 145 -14.14 14.06 15.55
N LEU A 146 -14.02 14.02 14.22
CA LEU A 146 -14.13 15.20 13.35
C LEU A 146 -15.45 15.96 13.65
N THR A 147 -15.35 17.24 13.96
CA THR A 147 -16.49 18.12 14.17
C THR A 147 -17.24 18.38 12.86
N LYS A 148 -18.58 18.36 12.95
CA LYS A 148 -19.56 18.53 11.86
C LYS A 148 -19.38 19.83 11.05
N GLU A 149 -18.66 20.80 11.60
CA GLU A 149 -18.43 22.12 11.01
C GLU A 149 -17.36 22.13 9.90
N GLU A 150 -16.29 21.33 10.03
CA GLU A 150 -15.24 21.23 9.01
C GLU A 150 -15.71 20.48 7.76
N LYS A 151 -16.55 19.46 7.94
CA LYS A 151 -17.16 18.70 6.84
C LYS A 151 -18.16 19.55 6.03
N LYS A 152 -18.80 20.55 6.66
CA LYS A 152 -19.74 21.47 6.00
C LYS A 152 -19.01 22.54 5.18
N LYS A 153 -17.87 23.06 5.68
CA LYS A 153 -17.04 24.03 4.94
C LYS A 153 -16.43 23.44 3.67
N LEU A 154 -15.92 22.20 3.72
CA LEU A 154 -15.35 21.53 2.54
C LEU A 154 -16.41 21.24 1.45
N ALA A 155 -17.66 20.99 1.83
CA ALA A 155 -18.75 20.74 0.89
C ALA A 155 -19.25 22.03 0.21
N GLU A 156 -19.27 23.16 0.94
CA GLU A 156 -19.69 24.45 0.38
C GLU A 156 -18.65 25.02 -0.58
N GLU A 157 -17.36 24.84 -0.30
CA GLU A 157 -16.26 25.30 -1.15
C GLU A 157 -16.22 24.52 -2.48
N LYS A 158 -16.38 23.19 -2.45
CA LYS A 158 -16.51 22.37 -3.67
C LYS A 158 -17.73 22.76 -4.52
N ARG A 159 -18.82 23.20 -3.90
CA ARG A 159 -20.03 23.62 -4.62
C ARG A 159 -19.86 25.01 -5.27
N LYS A 160 -19.15 25.93 -4.62
CA LYS A 160 -18.80 27.24 -5.20
C LYS A 160 -17.80 27.10 -6.36
N ALA A 161 -16.76 26.26 -6.21
CA ALA A 161 -15.81 25.99 -7.29
C ALA A 161 -16.49 25.37 -8.53
N ARG A 162 -17.41 24.42 -8.34
CA ARG A 162 -18.14 23.79 -9.46
C ARG A 162 -19.14 24.72 -10.15
N LYS A 163 -19.73 25.69 -9.42
CA LYS A 163 -20.58 26.72 -10.02
C LYS A 163 -19.77 27.74 -10.82
N ALA A 164 -18.59 28.14 -10.35
CA ALA A 164 -17.69 29.03 -11.08
C ALA A 164 -17.19 28.39 -12.38
N ALA A 165 -16.78 27.11 -12.34
CA ALA A 165 -16.36 26.38 -13.54
C ALA A 165 -17.49 26.21 -14.57
N LYS A 166 -18.74 26.03 -14.13
CA LYS A 166 -19.89 25.91 -15.03
C LYS A 166 -20.31 27.24 -15.67
N ALA A 167 -20.14 28.36 -14.96
CA ALA A 167 -20.40 29.69 -15.49
C ALA A 167 -19.36 30.10 -16.55
N ALA A 168 -18.08 29.81 -16.30
CA ALA A 168 -17.01 30.06 -17.27
C ALA A 168 -17.18 29.23 -18.55
N LYS A 169 -17.65 27.98 -18.44
CA LYS A 169 -17.89 27.13 -19.61
C LYS A 169 -19.09 27.56 -20.46
N LYS A 170 -20.11 28.20 -19.87
CA LYS A 170 -21.28 28.69 -20.62
C LYS A 170 -20.99 30.00 -21.38
N ALA A 171 -20.09 30.83 -20.88
CA ALA A 171 -19.70 32.08 -21.56
C ALA A 171 -18.79 31.84 -22.79
N ALA A 172 -18.11 30.69 -22.86
CA ALA A 172 -17.23 30.34 -23.98
C ALA A 172 -17.97 29.73 -25.19
N GLU A 173 -19.25 29.36 -25.06
CA GLU A 173 -20.03 28.70 -26.13
C GLU A 173 -21.01 29.66 -26.85
N GLU A 174 -21.27 30.86 -26.30
CA GLU A 174 -22.13 31.90 -26.91
C GLU A 174 -21.32 33.01 -27.64
N GLY A 175 -20.03 32.80 -27.91
CA GLY A 175 -19.14 33.81 -28.52
C GLY A 175 -18.45 33.39 -29.83
N ALA A 176 -18.92 32.31 -30.47
CA ALA A 176 -18.50 31.91 -31.80
C ALA A 176 -19.67 32.08 -32.77
N ASP A 177 -20.01 33.34 -33.05
CA ASP A 177 -20.68 33.76 -34.28
C ASP A 177 -19.64 34.46 -35.16
#